data_AF-A0AAD5RIP2-F1
#
_entry.id   AF-A0AAD5RIP2-F1
#
_cell.length_a   1.000
_cell.length_b   1.000
_cell.length_c   1.000
_cell.angle_alpha   90.00
_cell.angle_beta   90.00
_cell.angle_gamma   90.00
#
_symmetry.space_group_name_H-M   'P 1'
#
loop_
_entity.id
_entity.type
_entity.pdbx_description
1 polymer ?
#
loop_
_entity_poly.entity_id
_entity_poly.type
_entity_poly.pdbx_seq_one_letter_code
_entity_poly.pdbx_strand_id
1 'polypeptide(L)' 'MIRIHLSVKELGNKCSEVFDGVLLCCGHHAIPRLPSPWPGQDQFKGRVIHSHSYRSHKGYEDKVIVIVGIGNSGGDLQWS' A
#
# COMPACT_ATOMS: atom_id res chain seq x y z
N MET A 1 -33.14 -18.59 4.54
CA MET A 1 -31.85 -18.43 5.26
C MET A 1 -30.77 -18.33 4.21
N ILE A 2 -30.06 -17.20 4.11
CA ILE A 2 -28.98 -17.01 3.13
C ILE A 2 -27.77 -17.78 3.66
N ARG A 3 -27.18 -18.65 2.84
CA ARG A 3 -25.92 -19.35 3.15
C ARG A 3 -24.82 -18.84 2.24
N ILE A 4 -23.71 -18.40 2.82
CA ILE A 4 -22.58 -17.84 2.09
C ILE A 4 -21.51 -18.92 1.95
N HIS A 5 -21.21 -19.29 0.70
CA HIS A 5 -20.11 -20.19 0.38
C HIS A 5 -18.82 -19.37 0.24
N LEU A 6 -17.89 -19.54 1.16
CA LEU A 6 -16.58 -18.92 1.12
C LEU A 6 -15.55 -19.95 0.66
N SER A 7 -14.72 -19.57 -0.32
CA SER A 7 -13.57 -20.36 -0.74
C SER A 7 -12.29 -19.59 -0.47
N VAL A 8 -11.38 -20.19 0.30
CA VAL A 8 -10.04 -19.65 0.55
C VAL A 8 -9.04 -20.43 -0.31
N LYS A 9 -8.13 -19.72 -0.97
CA LYS A 9 -7.04 -20.30 -1.75
C LYS A 9 -5.71 -19.93 -1.09
N GLU A 10 -4.99 -20.93 -0.59
CA GLU A 10 -3.69 -20.73 0.07
C GLU A 10 -2.67 -21.70 -0.54
N LEU A 11 -1.57 -21.16 -1.09
CA LEU A 11 -0.46 -21.93 -1.65
C LEU A 11 -0.85 -23.10 -2.60
N GLY A 12 -1.92 -22.91 -3.38
CA GLY A 12 -2.42 -23.91 -4.35
C GLY A 12 -3.53 -24.82 -3.82
N ASN A 13 -3.73 -24.89 -2.51
CA ASN A 13 -4.84 -25.59 -1.89
C ASN A 13 -6.09 -24.70 -1.85
N LYS A 14 -7.26 -25.30 -2.13
CA LYS A 14 -8.56 -24.62 -2.04
C LYS A 14 -9.39 -25.29 -0.96
N CYS A 15 -9.74 -24.53 0.08
CA CYS A 15 -10.71 -24.95 1.09
C CYS A 15 -12.01 -24.17 0.89
N SER A 16 -13.16 -24.76 1.19
CA SER A 16 -14.45 -24.08 1.10
C SER A 16 -15.35 -24.46 2.25
N GLU A 17 -15.98 -23.46 2.87
CA GLU A 17 -16.86 -23.62 4.01
C GLU A 17 -18.10 -22.74 3.84
N VAL A 18 -19.16 -23.07 4.58
CA VAL A 18 -20.45 -22.39 4.51
C VAL A 18 -20.71 -21.65 5.81
N PHE A 19 -21.03 -20.36 5.70
CA PHE A 19 -21.28 -19.48 6.84
C PHE A 19 -22.67 -18.83 6.73
N ASP A 20 -23.26 -18.49 7.87
CA ASP A 20 -24.51 -17.72 7.92
C ASP A 20 -24.28 -16.21 7.70
N GLY A 21 -23.03 -15.75 7.86
CA GLY A 21 -22.62 -14.35 7.69
C GLY A 21 -21.10 -14.22 7.55
N VAL A 22 -20.65 -13.13 6.91
CA VAL A 22 -19.23 -12.85 6.65
C VAL A 22 -18.93 -11.39 6.93
N LEU A 23 -17.85 -11.11 7.64
CA LEU A 23 -17.29 -9.76 7.81
C LEU A 23 -15.95 -9.66 7.09
N LEU A 24 -15.81 -8.64 6.22
CA LEU A 24 -14.56 -8.37 5.52
C LEU A 24 -13.73 -7.37 6.33
N CYS A 25 -12.63 -7.86 6.92
CA CYS A 25 -11.73 -7.07 7.78
C CYS A 25 -10.30 -6.96 7.20
N CYS A 26 -10.15 -7.01 5.88
CA CYS A 26 -8.84 -7.13 5.22
C CYS A 26 -8.04 -5.81 5.12
N GLY A 27 -8.63 -4.68 5.53
CA GLY A 27 -8.04 -3.35 5.36
C GLY A 27 -8.00 -2.88 3.89
N HIS A 28 -7.74 -1.59 3.69
CA HIS A 28 -7.76 -0.95 2.37
C HIS A 28 -6.50 -0.11 2.06
N HIS A 29 -5.51 -0.12 2.96
CA HIS A 29 -4.26 0.64 2.85
C HIS A 29 -3.00 -0.23 2.75
N ALA A 30 -3.18 -1.55 2.62
CA ALA A 30 -2.08 -2.50 2.52
C ALA A 30 -1.38 -2.49 1.15
N ILE A 31 -2.12 -2.18 0.07
CA ILE A 31 -1.58 -2.18 -1.30
C ILE A 31 -1.40 -0.73 -1.74
N PRO A 32 -0.17 -0.29 -2.08
CA PRO A 32 0.08 1.09 -2.49
C PRO A 32 -0.55 1.38 -3.85
N ARG A 33 -1.14 2.58 -3.99
CA ARG A 33 -1.62 3.08 -5.28
C ARG A 33 -0.52 3.90 -5.94
N LEU A 34 0.23 3.26 -6.83
CA LEU A 34 1.28 3.95 -7.59
C LEU A 34 0.67 4.69 -8.79
N PRO A 35 1.12 5.92 -9.10
CA PRO A 35 0.78 6.58 -10.34
C PRO A 35 1.42 5.83 -11.52
N SER A 36 0.87 6.04 -12.72
CA SER A 36 1.56 5.65 -13.96
C SER A 36 2.93 6.32 -14.04
N PRO A 37 3.93 5.68 -14.69
CA PRO A 37 5.23 6.29 -14.83
C PRO A 37 5.15 7.66 -15.51
N TRP A 38 5.86 8.65 -14.96
CA TRP A 38 5.90 10.01 -15.53
C TRP A 38 7.10 10.17 -16.48
N PRO A 39 7.07 11.15 -17.40
CA PRO A 39 8.17 11.41 -18.32
C PRO A 39 9.50 11.62 -17.57
N GLY A 40 10.52 10.83 -17.92
CA GLY A 40 11.86 10.92 -17.34
C GLY A 40 12.04 10.26 -15.96
N GLN A 41 11.04 9.54 -15.46
CA GLN A 41 11.15 8.83 -14.17
C GLN A 41 12.32 7.83 -14.13
N ASP A 42 12.57 7.14 -15.23
CA ASP A 42 13.65 6.17 -15.41
C ASP A 42 15.04 6.82 -15.41
N GLN A 43 15.13 8.09 -15.78
CA GLN A 43 16.37 8.87 -15.79
C GLN A 43 16.68 9.49 -14.42
N PHE A 44 15.71 9.50 -13.50
CA PHE A 44 15.89 10.03 -12.15
C PHE A 44 16.82 9.11 -11.36
N LYS A 45 18.02 9.62 -11.04
CA LYS A 45 19.05 8.86 -10.30
C LYS A 45 18.80 8.78 -8.79
N GLY A 46 17.82 9.51 -8.28
CA GLY A 46 17.43 9.47 -6.88
C GLY A 46 16.54 8.28 -6.56
N ARG A 47 16.18 8.15 -5.29
CA ARG A 47 15.28 7.09 -4.81
C ARG A 47 13.82 7.52 -4.94
N VAL A 48 12.99 6.66 -5.53
CA VAL A 48 11.53 6.81 -5.59
C VAL A 48 10.89 5.73 -4.71
N ILE A 49 10.09 6.13 -3.73
CA ILE A 49 9.30 5.22 -2.89
C ILE A 49 7.88 5.76 -2.67
N HIS A 50 6.94 4.85 -2.39
CA HIS A 50 5.62 5.21 -1.89
C HIS A 50 5.65 5.34 -0.35
N SER A 51 4.75 6.17 0.23
CA SER A 51 4.66 6.36 1.70
C SER A 51 4.50 5.03 2.46
N HIS A 52 3.76 4.09 1.88
CA HIS A 52 3.62 2.71 2.37
C HIS A 52 4.96 2.02 2.68
N SER A 53 6.07 2.39 2.03
CA SER A 53 7.41 1.81 2.26
C SER A 53 8.31 2.64 3.17
N TYR A 54 7.91 3.86 3.55
CA TYR A 54 8.65 4.69 4.49
C TYR A 54 8.50 4.14 5.92
N ARG A 55 9.59 4.13 6.69
CA ARG A 55 9.62 3.57 8.06
C ARG A 55 10.33 4.47 9.07
N SER A 56 11.25 5.30 8.63
CA SER A 56 12.05 6.20 9.49
C SER A 56 12.76 7.23 8.62
N HIS A 57 13.10 8.38 9.21
CA HIS A 57 13.90 9.45 8.59
C HIS A 57 15.34 8.99 8.29
N LYS A 58 15.79 7.89 8.91
CA LYS A 58 17.14 7.34 8.73
C LYS A 58 17.47 7.08 7.26
N GLY A 59 18.54 7.68 6.77
CA GLY A 59 19.00 7.63 5.38
C GLY A 59 18.50 8.77 4.50
N TYR A 60 17.70 9.69 5.04
CA TYR A 60 17.20 10.88 4.37
C TYR A 60 17.76 12.18 4.92
N GLU A 61 18.65 12.10 5.91
CA GLU A 61 19.35 13.26 6.47
C GLU A 61 20.10 14.02 5.38
N ASP A 62 20.03 15.35 5.44
CA ASP A 62 20.67 16.28 4.51
C ASP A 62 20.33 16.04 3.04
N LYS A 63 19.22 15.35 2.74
CA LYS A 63 18.72 15.15 1.38
C LYS A 63 17.65 16.19 1.03
N VAL A 64 17.62 16.58 -0.24
CA VAL A 64 16.49 17.29 -0.81
C VAL A 64 15.42 16.26 -1.17
N ILE A 65 14.24 16.37 -0.56
CA ILE A 65 13.12 15.44 -0.71
C ILE A 65 11.95 16.17 -1.36
N VAL A 66 11.29 15.48 -2.30
CA VAL A 66 10.03 15.94 -2.90
C VAL A 66 8.94 14.95 -2.50
N ILE A 67 7.85 15.47 -1.93
CA ILE A 67 6.68 14.67 -1.56
C ILE A 67 5.58 14.93 -2.59
N VAL A 68 5.07 13.85 -3.17
CA VAL A 68 3.99 13.90 -4.17
C VAL A 68 2.68 13.44 -3.50
N GLY A 69 1.75 14.37 -3.34
CA GLY A 69 0.43 14.15 -2.75
C GLY A 69 0.23 14.90 -1.43
N ILE A 70 -0.93 15.56 -1.29
CA ILE A 70 -1.29 16.42 -0.15
C ILE A 70 -2.24 15.74 0.85
N GLY A 71 -2.15 14.41 0.98
CA GLY A 71 -2.92 13.65 1.97
C GLY A 71 -2.21 13.55 3.32
N ASN A 72 -2.86 12.92 4.30
CA ASN A 72 -2.33 12.78 5.67
C ASN A 72 -0.90 12.23 5.71
N SER A 73 -0.59 11.17 4.94
CA SER A 73 0.77 10.63 4.89
C SER A 73 1.78 11.64 4.33
N GLY A 74 1.38 12.45 3.34
CA GLY A 74 2.27 13.46 2.76
C GLY A 74 2.59 14.56 3.78
N GLY A 75 1.58 15.02 4.51
CA GLY A 75 1.75 15.99 5.60
C GLY A 75 2.65 15.47 6.72
N ASP A 76 2.42 14.23 7.18
CA ASP A 76 3.23 13.61 8.23
C ASP A 76 4.71 13.41 7.81
N LEU A 77 4.93 12.94 6.58
CA LEU A 77 6.27 12.78 6.02
C LEU A 77 7.03 14.10 5.85
N GLN A 78 6.32 15.20 5.60
CA GLN A 78 6.95 16.52 5.46
C GLN A 78 7.53 17.02 6.79
N TRP A 79 6.97 16.59 7.91
CA TRP A 79 7.37 17.00 9.27
C TRP A 79 8.35 16.01 9.92
N SER A 80 8.70 14.94 9.21
CA SER A 80 9.62 13.88 9.65
C SER A 80 11.08 14.24 9.39
#